data_AF-A0A0D0HIR8-F1
#
_entry.id   AF-A0A0D0HIR8-F1
#
_cell.length_a   1.000
_cell.length_b   1.000
_cell.length_c   1.000
_cell.angle_alpha   90.00
_cell.angle_beta   90.00
_cell.angle_gamma   90.00
#
_symmetry.space_group_name_H-M   'P 1'
#
loop_
_entity.id
_entity.type
_entity.pdbx_description
1 polymer ?
#
loop_
_entity_poly.entity_id
_entity_poly.type
_entity_poly.pdbx_seq_one_letter_code
_entity_poly.pdbx_strand_id
1 'polypeptide(L)'
;MESTLQGQLKAWRQHLHRYPETGFDEVKTSDFVATILTTLGLDVHRGIGGTGLVASLTVGNGDALGNGGVPLHNARYDFNDEILSIGARYFAELARLALPVA
;
A
#
# COMPACT_ATOMS: atom_id res chain seq x y z
N MET A 1 -4.10 20.81 -15.87
CA MET A 1 -5.07 20.59 -14.78
C MET A 1 -4.47 19.51 -13.91
N GLU A 2 -3.83 19.87 -12.80
CA GLU A 2 -3.40 18.86 -11.83
C GLU A 2 -4.64 18.15 -11.30
N SER A 3 -4.70 16.83 -11.44
CA SER A 3 -5.73 16.04 -10.77
C SER A 3 -5.33 15.90 -9.31
N THR A 4 -6.16 16.38 -8.38
CA THR A 4 -5.94 16.13 -6.96
C THR A 4 -5.94 14.63 -6.67
N LEU A 5 -5.17 14.20 -5.66
CA LEU A 5 -5.16 12.80 -5.22
C LEU A 5 -6.58 12.27 -4.96
N GLN A 6 -7.44 13.09 -4.34
CA GLN A 6 -8.85 12.76 -4.11
C GLN A 6 -9.61 12.48 -5.41
N GLY A 7 -9.37 13.27 -6.46
CA GLY A 7 -9.97 13.07 -7.78
C GLY A 7 -9.51 11.75 -8.43
N GLN A 8 -8.22 11.42 -8.34
CA GLN A 8 -7.67 10.15 -8.82
C GLN A 8 -8.26 8.95 -8.08
N LEU A 9 -8.28 8.98 -6.73
CA LEU A 9 -8.85 7.91 -5.92
C LEU A 9 -10.33 7.67 -6.25
N LYS A 10 -11.09 8.75 -6.45
CA LYS A 10 -12.50 8.65 -6.87
C LYS A 10 -12.63 8.00 -8.25
N ALA A 11 -11.78 8.35 -9.20
CA ALA A 11 -11.76 7.78 -10.53
C ALA A 11 -11.44 6.27 -10.50
N TRP A 12 -10.43 5.85 -9.73
CA TRP A 12 -10.10 4.43 -9.56
C TRP A 12 -11.25 3.65 -8.93
N ARG A 13 -11.85 4.15 -7.85
CA ARG A 13 -13.02 3.53 -7.21
C ARG A 13 -14.20 3.42 -8.18
N GLN A 14 -14.45 4.44 -8.99
CA GLN A 14 -15.49 4.41 -10.02
C GLN A 14 -15.20 3.40 -11.14
N HIS A 15 -13.94 3.25 -11.55
CA HIS A 15 -13.51 2.25 -12.54
C HIS A 15 -13.79 0.84 -12.03
N LEU A 16 -13.28 0.49 -10.84
CA LEU A 16 -13.49 -0.82 -10.22
C LEU A 16 -14.98 -1.14 -10.05
N HIS A 17 -15.78 -0.17 -9.63
CA HIS A 17 -17.22 -0.35 -9.48
C HIS A 17 -17.97 -0.51 -10.81
N ARG A 18 -17.43 0.05 -11.91
CA ARG A 18 -18.00 -0.08 -13.25
C ARG A 18 -17.68 -1.44 -13.89
N TYR A 19 -16.58 -2.06 -13.48
CA TYR A 19 -16.11 -3.35 -14.00
C TYR A 19 -15.94 -4.37 -12.86
N PRO A 20 -17.04 -4.77 -12.18
CA PRO A 20 -16.95 -5.76 -11.12
C PRO A 20 -16.60 -7.14 -11.70
N GLU A 21 -15.77 -7.88 -10.97
CA GLU A 21 -15.42 -9.27 -11.25
C GLU A 21 -15.71 -10.13 -10.00
N THR A 22 -15.93 -11.42 -10.21
CA THR A 22 -16.22 -12.40 -9.14
C THR A 22 -14.94 -12.95 -8.52
N GLY A 23 -15.09 -13.57 -7.35
CA GLY A 23 -14.01 -14.25 -6.64
C GLY A 23 -13.22 -15.19 -7.53
N PHE A 24 -11.89 -15.01 -7.59
CA PHE A 24 -10.93 -15.77 -8.41
C PHE A 24 -10.96 -15.51 -9.92
N ASP A 25 -11.79 -14.58 -10.41
CA ASP A 25 -11.90 -14.19 -11.83
C ASP A 25 -11.52 -12.71 -12.07
N GLU A 26 -10.86 -12.06 -11.10
CA GLU A 26 -10.52 -10.62 -11.09
C GLU A 26 -9.34 -10.25 -12.01
N VAL A 27 -9.31 -10.79 -13.23
CA VAL A 27 -8.20 -10.62 -14.18
C VAL A 27 -8.02 -9.16 -14.56
N LYS A 28 -9.10 -8.46 -14.92
CA LYS A 28 -9.03 -7.06 -15.36
C LYS A 28 -8.74 -6.11 -14.20
N THR A 29 -9.33 -6.40 -13.04
CA THR A 29 -9.08 -5.68 -11.79
C THR A 29 -7.62 -5.81 -11.40
N SER A 30 -7.06 -7.02 -11.46
CA SER A 30 -5.65 -7.29 -11.19
C SER A 30 -4.74 -6.54 -12.16
N ASP A 31 -5.05 -6.55 -13.46
CA ASP A 31 -4.28 -5.80 -14.47
C ASP A 31 -4.30 -4.29 -14.21
N PHE A 32 -5.48 -3.75 -13.89
CA PHE A 32 -5.66 -2.32 -13.59
C PHE A 32 -4.85 -1.90 -12.36
N VAL A 33 -4.95 -2.66 -11.25
CA VAL A 33 -4.22 -2.37 -10.02
C VAL A 33 -2.71 -2.52 -10.22
N ALA A 34 -2.26 -3.59 -10.91
CA ALA A 34 -0.85 -3.78 -11.23
C ALA A 34 -0.28 -2.60 -12.03
N THR A 35 -1.01 -2.12 -13.04
CA THR A 35 -0.59 -0.98 -13.87
C THR A 35 -0.39 0.28 -13.03
N ILE A 36 -1.33 0.58 -12.11
CA ILE A 36 -1.22 1.73 -11.22
C ILE A 36 0.02 1.59 -10.33
N LEU A 37 0.18 0.45 -9.64
CA LEU A 37 1.26 0.23 -8.69
C LEU A 37 2.64 0.27 -9.36
N THR A 38 2.78 -0.34 -10.54
CA THR A 38 4.01 -0.25 -11.34
C THR A 38 4.29 1.18 -11.77
N THR A 39 3.28 1.95 -12.19
CA THR A 39 3.45 3.37 -12.57
C THR A 39 3.90 4.23 -11.39
N LEU A 40 3.46 3.88 -10.18
CA LEU A 40 3.89 4.53 -8.93
C LEU A 40 5.30 4.09 -8.48
N GLY A 41 5.96 3.18 -9.19
CA GLY A 41 7.32 2.74 -8.90
C GLY A 41 7.42 1.62 -7.85
N LEU A 42 6.31 0.93 -7.55
CA LEU A 42 6.34 -0.24 -6.67
C LEU A 42 6.77 -1.50 -7.44
N ASP A 43 7.42 -2.42 -6.72
CA ASP A 43 7.73 -3.76 -7.23
C ASP A 43 6.50 -4.66 -7.09
N VAL A 44 5.96 -5.16 -8.20
CA VAL A 44 4.66 -5.84 -8.26
C VAL A 44 4.83 -7.31 -8.64
N HIS A 45 4.42 -8.20 -7.74
CA HIS A 45 4.33 -9.63 -7.95
C HIS A 45 2.88 -10.06 -8.20
N ARG A 46 2.63 -10.79 -9.28
CA ARG A 46 1.28 -11.19 -9.73
C ARG A 46 1.10 -12.71 -9.68
N GLY A 47 -0.14 -13.17 -9.79
CA GLY A 47 -0.48 -14.60 -9.88
C GLY A 47 -0.65 -15.28 -8.51
N ILE A 48 -0.77 -14.50 -7.44
CA ILE A 48 -0.94 -15.02 -6.08
C ILE A 48 -2.39 -15.47 -5.91
N GLY A 49 -2.60 -16.78 -5.72
CA GLY A 49 -3.95 -17.33 -5.64
C GLY A 49 -4.75 -17.18 -6.95
N GLY A 50 -4.07 -17.15 -8.10
CA GLY A 50 -4.67 -16.99 -9.42
C GLY A 50 -4.64 -15.54 -9.91
N THR A 51 -5.53 -14.70 -9.40
CA THR A 51 -5.71 -13.31 -9.85
C THR A 51 -5.09 -12.28 -8.90
N GLY A 52 -4.73 -12.69 -7.68
CA GLY A 52 -4.15 -11.81 -6.67
C GLY A 52 -2.75 -11.30 -7.03
N LEU A 53 -2.39 -10.19 -6.41
CA LEU A 53 -1.07 -9.55 -6.53
C LEU A 53 -0.62 -9.02 -5.17
N VAL A 54 0.70 -8.84 -5.03
CA VAL A 54 1.35 -8.21 -3.88
C VAL A 54 2.31 -7.17 -4.44
N ALA A 55 2.34 -5.98 -3.85
CA ALA A 55 3.29 -4.93 -4.22
C ALA A 55 4.11 -4.47 -3.03
N SER A 56 5.40 -4.23 -3.27
CA SER A 56 6.37 -3.82 -2.27
C SER A 56 6.87 -2.40 -2.57
N LEU A 57 6.97 -1.59 -1.52
CA LEU A 57 7.64 -0.30 -1.54
C LEU A 57 8.82 -0.37 -0.58
N THR A 58 10.03 -0.30 -1.11
CA THR A 58 11.24 -0.25 -0.28
C THR A 58 11.62 1.21 -0.03
N VAL A 59 11.58 1.63 1.23
CA VAL A 59 12.02 2.97 1.65
C VAL A 59 13.19 2.82 2.60
N GLY A 60 14.28 3.53 2.33
CA GLY A 60 15.53 3.45 3.11
C GLY A 60 16.41 2.25 2.74
N ASN A 61 17.44 1.99 3.55
CA ASN A 61 18.46 0.97 3.30
C ASN A 61 18.19 -0.33 4.08
N GLY A 62 16.92 -0.74 4.19
CA GLY A 62 16.58 -2.03 4.80
C GLY A 62 17.15 -3.16 3.96
N ASP A 63 18.35 -3.62 4.33
CA ASP A 63 19.02 -4.70 3.63
C ASP A 63 18.28 -6.02 3.93
N ALA A 64 18.06 -6.84 2.90
CA ALA A 64 17.32 -8.10 2.99
C ALA A 64 18.00 -9.17 3.87
N LEU A 65 19.26 -8.94 4.27
CA LEU A 65 20.12 -9.75 5.11
C LEU A 65 20.35 -9.14 6.52
N GLY A 66 19.80 -7.96 6.81
CA GLY A 66 19.84 -7.28 8.11
C GLY A 66 18.52 -7.41 8.90
N ASN A 67 18.40 -6.68 10.03
CA ASN A 67 17.19 -6.73 10.89
C ASN A 67 15.87 -6.34 10.18
N GLY A 68 15.92 -5.76 8.97
CA GLY A 68 14.75 -5.38 8.17
C GLY A 68 14.27 -6.41 7.16
N GLY A 69 15.03 -7.49 6.92
CA GLY A 69 14.69 -8.54 5.93
C GLY A 69 13.91 -9.73 6.50
N VAL A 70 13.61 -9.71 7.80
CA VAL A 70 12.96 -10.83 8.48
C VAL A 70 11.44 -10.77 8.23
N PRO A 71 10.78 -11.86 7.77
CA PRO A 71 9.33 -11.88 7.56
C PRO A 71 8.52 -11.69 8.85
N LEU A 72 7.33 -11.11 8.75
CA LEU A 72 6.42 -10.74 9.85
C LEU A 72 6.08 -11.89 10.83
N HIS A 73 6.19 -13.14 10.40
CA HIS A 73 5.89 -14.34 11.20
C HIS A 73 7.14 -15.10 11.67
N ASN A 74 8.31 -14.48 11.59
CA ASN A 74 9.56 -15.08 12.01
C ASN A 74 9.92 -14.60 13.42
N ALA A 75 10.42 -15.50 14.27
CA ALA A 75 10.80 -15.19 15.66
C ALA A 75 11.93 -14.15 15.78
N ARG A 76 12.65 -13.87 14.69
CA ARG A 76 13.68 -12.82 14.61
C ARG A 76 13.14 -11.47 14.11
N TYR A 77 11.83 -11.33 13.92
CA TYR A 77 11.23 -10.09 13.47
C TYR A 77 11.43 -9.00 14.54
N ASP A 78 12.07 -7.90 14.15
CA ASP A 78 12.28 -6.74 15.00
C ASP A 78 11.11 -5.77 14.83
N PHE A 79 10.28 -5.64 15.87
CA PHE A 79 9.15 -4.72 15.88
C PHE A 79 9.58 -3.25 15.99
N ASN A 80 10.85 -2.99 16.34
CA ASN A 80 11.38 -1.65 16.56
C ASN A 80 10.54 -0.87 17.59
N ASP A 81 10.26 -1.46 18.75
CA ASP A 81 9.35 -0.89 19.75
C ASP A 81 9.78 0.51 20.25
N GLU A 82 11.07 0.83 20.14
CA GLU A 82 11.62 2.14 20.50
C GLU A 82 10.94 3.31 19.75
N ILE A 83 10.43 3.07 18.53
CA ILE A 83 9.77 4.11 17.73
C ILE A 83 8.28 4.29 18.04
N LEU A 84 7.68 3.46 18.90
CA LEU A 84 6.22 3.48 19.14
C LEU A 84 5.70 4.87 19.53
N SER A 85 6.39 5.55 20.45
CA SER A 85 5.99 6.89 20.91
C SER A 85 6.11 7.96 19.82
N ILE A 86 7.15 7.88 18.98
CA ILE A 86 7.39 8.80 17.87
C ILE A 86 6.30 8.62 16.81
N GLY A 87 6.03 7.37 16.41
CA GLY A 87 5.00 7.04 15.43
C GLY A 87 3.60 7.46 15.89
N ALA A 88 3.24 7.14 17.14
CA ALA A 88 1.95 7.54 17.70
C ALA A 88 1.76 9.07 17.66
N ARG A 89 2.81 9.82 18.01
CA ARG A 89 2.77 11.29 17.95
C ARG A 89 2.62 11.80 16.52
N TYR A 90 3.35 11.24 15.56
CA TYR A 90 3.25 11.64 14.16
C TYR A 90 1.81 11.49 13.63
N PHE A 91 1.17 10.34 13.85
CA PHE A 91 -0.22 10.13 13.43
C PHE A 91 -1.21 11.05 14.15
N ALA A 92 -1.01 11.32 15.44
CA ALA A 92 -1.83 12.26 16.18
C ALA A 92 -1.74 13.69 15.60
N GLU A 93 -0.54 14.14 15.25
CA GLU A 93 -0.34 15.45 14.62
C GLU A 93 -0.91 15.51 13.19
N LEU A 94 -0.75 14.45 12.40
CA LEU A 94 -1.41 14.38 11.08
C LEU A 94 -2.93 14.48 11.19
N ALA A 95 -3.54 13.74 12.12
CA ALA A 95 -4.97 13.79 12.35
C ALA A 95 -5.41 15.20 12.78
N ARG A 96 -4.63 15.84 13.67
CA ARG A 96 -4.87 17.21 14.10
C ARG A 96 -4.84 18.21 12.95
N LEU A 97 -3.88 18.08 12.03
CA LEU A 97 -3.76 18.95 10.85
C LEU A 97 -4.86 18.70 9.82
N ALA A 98 -5.32 17.46 9.69
CA ALA A 98 -6.33 17.07 8.72
C ALA A 98 -7.77 17.42 9.15
N LEU A 99 -8.02 17.49 10.46
CA LEU A 99 -9.34 17.82 11.00
C LEU A 99 -9.51 19.35 11.14
N PRO A 100 -10.69 19.90 10.82
CA PRO A 100 -10.98 21.31 11.07
C PRO A 100 -10.86 21.61 12.56
N VAL A 101 -10.27 22.76 12.89
CA VAL A 101 -10.35 23.28 14.26
C VAL A 101 -11.81 23.63 14.52
N ALA A 102 -12.39 23.05 15.58
CA ALA A 102 -13.75 23.32 16.03
C ALA A 102 -13.90 24.76 16.54
#